data_AF-A0A9E5KKZ7-F1
#
_entry.id   AF-A0A9E5KKZ7-F1
#
_cell.length_a   1.000
_cell.length_b   1.000
_cell.length_c   1.000
_cell.angle_alpha   90.00
_cell.angle_beta   90.00
_cell.angle_gamma   90.00
#
_symmetry.space_group_name_H-M   'P 1'
#
loop_
_entity.id
_entity.type
_entity.pdbx_description
1 polymer ?
#
loop_
_entity_poly.entity_id
_entity_poly.type
_entity_poly.pdbx_seq_one_letter_code
_entity_poly.pdbx_strand_id
1 'polypeptide(L)'
;MTPLSLNPLAKVFLPEGGDFTKALQKTTHLGIGAHQDDLEFMAYEGIQTCYQKNDLWFSGVILTDGRGSSRSGLYRDWTDDQIAA
;
A
#
# COMPACT_ATOMS: atom_id res chain seq x y z
N MET A 1 12.12 -16.96 -15.43
CA MET A 1 11.19 -16.08 -14.69
C MET A 1 10.48 -15.20 -15.69
N THR A 2 9.15 -15.18 -15.65
CA THR A 2 8.35 -14.25 -16.46
C THR A 2 8.67 -12.82 -16.01
N PRO A 3 8.88 -11.85 -16.92
CA PRO A 3 9.09 -10.46 -16.52
C PRO A 3 7.86 -9.97 -15.74
N LEU A 4 8.13 -9.32 -14.61
CA LEU A 4 7.10 -8.77 -13.75
C LEU A 4 6.43 -7.59 -14.47
N SER A 5 5.16 -7.74 -14.82
CA SER A 5 4.35 -6.68 -15.42
C SER A 5 3.39 -6.15 -14.37
N LEU A 6 3.50 -4.86 -14.04
CA LEU A 6 2.58 -4.20 -13.14
C LEU A 6 1.43 -3.56 -13.92
N ASN A 7 0.34 -3.26 -13.20
CA ASN A 7 -0.67 -2.34 -13.72
C ASN A 7 0.01 -1.01 -14.10
N PRO A 8 -0.25 -0.42 -15.28
CA PRO A 8 0.37 0.84 -15.71
C PRO A 8 0.17 2.03 -14.74
N LEU A 9 -0.87 1.98 -13.91
CA LEU A 9 -1.19 2.99 -12.90
C LEU A 9 -0.57 2.68 -11.52
N ALA A 10 0.03 1.50 -11.34
CA ALA A 10 0.64 1.13 -10.08
C ALA A 10 1.82 2.05 -9.77
N LYS A 11 1.77 2.67 -8.60
CA LYS A 11 2.91 3.39 -8.02
C LYS A 11 3.65 2.44 -7.09
N VAL A 12 4.96 2.31 -7.27
CA VAL A 12 5.82 1.50 -6.40
C VAL A 12 6.64 2.45 -5.53
N PHE A 13 6.57 2.23 -4.22
CA PHE A 13 7.39 2.96 -3.26
C PHE A 13 8.30 2.00 -2.50
N LEU A 14 9.60 2.27 -2.55
CA LEU A 14 10.63 1.55 -1.81
C LEU A 14 11.36 2.58 -0.95
N PRO A 15 11.24 2.55 0.39
CA PRO A 15 11.85 3.56 1.26
C PRO A 15 13.37 3.71 1.07
N GLU A 16 14.06 2.58 0.83
CA GLU A 16 15.50 2.52 0.60
C GLU A 16 15.87 2.59 -0.91
N GLY A 17 14.87 2.72 -1.79
CA GLY A 17 15.04 2.56 -3.23
C GLY A 17 15.43 1.13 -3.63
N GLY A 18 16.08 0.98 -4.78
CA GLY A 18 16.64 -0.29 -5.26
C GLY A 18 15.74 -1.06 -6.23
N ASP A 19 16.05 -2.35 -6.40
CA ASP A 19 15.35 -3.23 -7.33
C ASP A 19 14.05 -3.77 -6.72
N PHE A 20 12.93 -3.49 -7.39
CA PHE A 20 11.61 -3.90 -6.95
C PHE A 20 11.45 -5.41 -6.81
N THR A 21 11.99 -6.20 -7.74
CA THR A 21 11.86 -7.66 -7.70
C THR A 21 12.59 -8.24 -6.49
N LYS A 22 13.80 -7.74 -6.20
CA LYS A 22 14.58 -8.12 -5.01
C LYS A 22 13.91 -7.68 -3.72
N ALA A 23 13.30 -6.50 -3.68
CA ALA A 23 12.56 -6.04 -2.52
C ALA A 23 11.36 -6.96 -2.24
N LEU A 24 10.59 -7.28 -3.27
CA LEU A 24 9.42 -8.16 -3.15
C LEU A 24 9.79 -9.56 -2.67
N GLN A 25 10.95 -10.10 -3.08
CA GLN A 25 11.46 -11.39 -2.62
C GLN A 25 11.78 -11.44 -1.12
N LYS A 26 12.01 -10.30 -0.46
CA LYS A 26 12.26 -10.24 0.98
C LYS A 26 10.99 -10.24 1.82
N THR A 27 9.82 -10.08 1.19
CA THR A 27 8.53 -9.97 1.91
C THR A 27 8.31 -11.17 2.82
N THR A 28 8.11 -10.88 4.11
CA THR A 28 7.74 -11.89 5.11
C THR A 28 6.28 -11.77 5.54
N HIS A 29 5.75 -10.54 5.52
CA HIS A 29 4.37 -10.22 5.86
C HIS A 29 3.77 -9.40 4.72
N LEU A 30 2.62 -9.82 4.21
CA LEU A 30 1.93 -9.15 3.11
C LEU A 30 0.57 -8.65 3.59
N GLY A 31 0.36 -7.33 3.54
CA GLY A 31 -0.93 -6.70 3.74
C GLY A 31 -1.55 -6.28 2.41
N ILE A 32 -2.85 -6.51 2.24
CA ILE A 32 -3.61 -6.06 1.06
C ILE A 32 -4.82 -5.26 1.56
N GLY A 33 -4.84 -3.97 1.25
CA GLY A 33 -5.90 -3.02 1.58
C GLY A 33 -6.62 -2.53 0.33
N ALA A 34 -7.89 -2.17 0.45
CA ALA A 34 -8.62 -1.50 -0.62
C ALA A 34 -8.21 -0.02 -0.69
N HIS A 35 -8.13 0.64 0.46
CA HIS A 35 -7.83 2.05 0.63
C HIS A 35 -6.54 2.27 1.42
N GLN A 36 -6.02 3.48 1.38
CA GLN A 36 -4.69 3.83 1.89
C GLN A 36 -4.57 3.75 3.41
N ASP A 37 -5.68 3.78 4.12
CA ASP A 37 -5.79 3.72 5.58
C ASP A 37 -6.10 2.31 6.12
N ASP A 38 -6.41 1.36 5.24
CA ASP A 38 -6.81 0.02 5.65
C ASP A 38 -5.67 -0.69 6.40
N LEU A 39 -4.42 -0.56 5.93
CA LEU A 39 -3.31 -1.35 6.47
C LEU A 39 -2.91 -0.88 7.88
N GLU A 40 -3.00 0.41 8.17
CA GLU A 40 -2.62 1.03 9.43
C GLU A 40 -3.40 0.46 10.61
N PHE A 41 -4.68 0.13 10.40
CA PHE A 41 -5.55 -0.40 11.46
C PHE A 41 -5.86 -1.89 11.30
N MET A 42 -5.95 -2.41 10.07
CA MET A 42 -6.30 -3.82 9.83
C MET A 42 -5.08 -4.74 9.83
N ALA A 43 -3.90 -4.24 9.43
CA ALA A 43 -2.65 -5.00 9.34
C ALA A 43 -1.61 -4.53 10.37
N TYR A 44 -2.05 -3.81 11.41
CA TYR A 44 -1.18 -3.24 12.43
C TYR A 44 -0.21 -4.27 13.04
N GLU A 45 -0.69 -5.47 13.36
CA GLU A 45 0.15 -6.53 13.94
C GLU A 45 1.31 -6.89 13.01
N GLY A 46 1.06 -7.11 11.72
CA GLY A 46 2.11 -7.42 10.75
C GLY A 46 3.11 -6.29 10.58
N ILE A 47 2.63 -5.03 10.61
CA ILE A 47 3.50 -3.85 10.57
C ILE A 47 4.37 -3.78 11.83
N GLN A 48 3.77 -3.91 13.01
CA GLN A 48 4.44 -3.82 14.31
C GLN A 48 5.47 -4.94 14.49
N THR A 49 5.17 -6.15 14.02
CA THR A 49 6.08 -7.30 14.02
C THR A 49 7.33 -7.05 13.17
N CYS A 50 7.20 -6.35 12.03
CA CYS A 50 8.31 -6.00 11.16
C CYS A 50 9.07 -4.73 11.58
N TYR A 51 8.46 -3.86 12.38
CA TYR A 51 9.04 -2.57 12.73
C TYR A 51 10.37 -2.71 13.48
N GLN A 52 11.40 -2.01 12.99
CA GLN A 52 12.77 -2.05 13.52
C GLN A 52 13.40 -3.46 13.55
N LYS A 53 12.99 -4.34 12.64
CA LYS A 53 13.63 -5.65 12.42
C LYS A 53 14.58 -5.60 11.22
N ASN A 54 15.58 -6.45 11.25
CA ASN A 54 16.56 -6.57 10.16
C ASN A 54 16.28 -7.76 9.23
N ASP A 55 15.37 -8.64 9.64
CA ASP A 55 15.06 -9.92 9.02
C ASP A 55 13.57 -10.12 8.71
N LEU A 56 12.70 -9.23 9.22
CA LEU A 56 11.27 -9.22 8.93
C LEU A 56 10.89 -7.98 8.13
N TRP A 57 10.15 -8.21 7.05
CA TRP A 57 9.76 -7.20 6.07
C TRP A 57 8.26 -7.26 5.80
N PHE A 58 7.60 -6.11 5.96
CA PHE A 58 6.21 -5.91 5.59
C PHE A 58 6.13 -5.31 4.17
N SER A 59 5.27 -5.86 3.33
CA SER A 59 4.88 -5.25 2.04
C SER A 59 3.39 -4.98 2.05
N GLY A 60 3.02 -3.77 1.65
CA GLY A 60 1.63 -3.34 1.51
C GLY A 60 1.23 -3.24 0.04
N VAL A 61 0.02 -3.71 -0.28
CA VAL A 61 -0.62 -3.50 -1.57
C VAL A 61 -1.94 -2.77 -1.33
N ILE A 62 -2.09 -1.59 -1.95
CA ILE A 62 -3.34 -0.84 -1.96
C ILE A 62 -3.99 -1.01 -3.34
N LEU A 63 -5.24 -1.48 -3.36
CA LEU A 63 -5.92 -1.84 -4.61
C LEU A 63 -6.55 -0.65 -5.32
N THR A 64 -6.91 0.40 -4.59
CA THR A 64 -7.60 1.57 -5.13
C THR A 64 -6.94 2.87 -4.66
N ASP A 65 -7.23 3.96 -5.35
CA ASP A 65 -6.78 5.30 -4.94
C ASP A 65 -7.76 5.99 -4.00
N GLY A 66 -8.80 5.31 -3.53
CA GLY A 66 -9.75 5.86 -2.57
C GLY A 66 -10.77 6.85 -3.14
N ARG A 67 -10.76 7.19 -4.44
CA ARG A 67 -11.65 8.20 -5.04
C ARG A 67 -13.16 7.94 -4.84
N GLY A 68 -13.53 6.69 -4.59
CA GLY A 68 -14.90 6.24 -4.33
C GLY A 68 -15.35 6.36 -2.87
N SER A 69 -14.53 6.90 -1.98
CA SER A 69 -14.83 7.00 -0.55
C SER A 69 -16.08 7.85 -0.26
N SER A 70 -16.68 7.63 0.92
CA SER A 70 -17.89 8.35 1.34
C SER A 70 -17.67 9.87 1.37
N ARG A 71 -18.54 10.59 0.66
CA ARG A 71 -18.63 12.06 0.67
C ARG A 71 -19.61 12.58 1.72
N SER A 72 -19.95 11.78 2.72
CA SER A 72 -20.86 12.25 3.77
C SER A 72 -20.19 13.33 4.64
N GLY A 73 -21.02 14.21 5.23
CA GLY A 73 -20.55 15.23 6.15
C GLY A 73 -19.61 16.24 5.51
N LEU A 74 -18.41 16.40 6.09
CA LEU A 74 -17.43 17.44 5.74
C LEU A 74 -16.90 17.32 4.30
N TYR A 75 -17.04 16.15 3.68
CA TYR A 75 -16.50 15.85 2.35
C TYR A 75 -17.55 15.92 1.23
N ARG A 76 -18.76 16.44 1.52
CA ARG A 76 -19.88 16.50 0.55
C ARG A 76 -19.49 17.11 -0.79
N ASP A 77 -18.73 18.19 -0.75
CA ASP A 77 -18.41 19.00 -1.91
C ASP A 77 -17.03 18.67 -2.51
N TRP A 78 -16.38 17.59 -2.07
CA TRP A 78 -15.07 17.18 -2.57
C TRP A 78 -15.18 16.41 -3.89
N THR A 79 -14.30 16.75 -4.84
CA THR A 79 -14.15 16.02 -6.12
C THR A 79 -13.47 14.66 -5.92
N ASP A 80 -13.49 13.82 -6.96
CA ASP A 80 -12.70 12.57 -6.98
C ASP A 80 -11.23 12.84 -6.71
N ASP A 81 -10.63 13.83 -7.37
CA ASP A 81 -9.20 14.15 -7.23
C ASP A 81 -8.84 14.70 -5.84
N GLN A 82 -9.80 15.31 -5.14
CA GLN A 82 -9.60 15.77 -3.76
C GLN A 82 -9.66 14.62 -2.74
N ILE A 83 -10.39 13.55 -3.05
CA ILE A 83 -10.44 12.34 -2.21
C ILE A 83 -9.33 11.37 -2.56
N ALA A 84 -8.95 11.28 -3.84
CA ALA A 84 -7.90 10.40 -4.30
C ALA A 84 -6.54 10.74 -3.68
N ALA A 85 -5.67 9.74 -3.50
CA ALA A 85 -4.25 9.97 -3.20
C ALA A 85 -3.30 9.09 -4.02
#